data_AF-A0A9D3RV50-F1
#
_entry.id   AF-A0A9D3RV50-F1
#
_cell.length_a   1.000
_cell.length_b   1.000
_cell.length_c   1.000
_cell.angle_alpha   90.00
_cell.angle_beta   90.00
_cell.angle_gamma   90.00
#
_symmetry.space_group_name_H-M   'P 1'
#
loop_
_entity.id
_entity.type
_entity.pdbx_description
1 polymer ?
#
loop_
_entity_poly.entity_id
_entity_poly.type
_entity_poly.pdbx_seq_one_letter_code
_entity_poly.pdbx_strand_id
1 'polypeptide(L)'
;MATSLGANTYNRQNWEDADFPILCQTCLGENPYIRMTKEKYGKECKICARPFTVFRWCPGVRMRFKKTEVCQTCSKMKNVCQTCLLDLEYGLPIQVRDTGLSIKDDMPKSDVNKEYYTQNMEREVVFSEGLNPHFSGMLLVTASAPLC
;
A
#
# COMPACT_ATOMS: atom_id res chain seq x y z
N MET A 1 -1.54 30.93 -14.69
CA MET A 1 -0.18 30.39 -14.48
C MET A 1 -0.23 28.90 -14.75
N ALA A 2 0.08 28.49 -15.98
CA ALA A 2 0.11 27.10 -16.40
C ALA A 2 1.44 26.48 -15.98
N THR A 3 1.42 25.52 -15.06
CA THR A 3 2.60 24.75 -14.68
C THR A 3 2.87 23.71 -15.76
N SER A 4 3.93 23.99 -16.52
CA SER A 4 4.68 23.16 -17.45
C SER A 4 4.44 21.64 -17.36
N LEU A 5 3.93 21.11 -18.48
CA LEU A 5 4.21 19.75 -18.94
C LEU A 5 5.73 19.63 -19.18
N GLY A 6 6.41 18.75 -18.44
CA GLY A 6 7.80 18.41 -18.73
C GLY A 6 8.49 17.54 -17.67
N ALA A 7 8.74 16.28 -18.05
CA ALA A 7 9.82 15.40 -17.55
C ALA A 7 9.54 14.41 -16.40
N ASN A 8 8.49 13.60 -16.50
CA ASN A 8 8.74 12.15 -16.52
C ASN A 8 7.66 11.38 -17.31
N THR A 9 8.01 11.03 -18.54
CA THR A 9 7.20 10.28 -19.51
C THR A 9 7.79 8.89 -19.76
N TYR A 10 8.36 8.25 -18.74
CA TYR A 10 8.91 6.90 -18.87
C TYR A 10 8.03 5.92 -18.07
N ASN A 11 7.15 5.24 -18.82
CA ASN A 11 6.29 4.11 -18.41
C ASN A 11 5.05 4.41 -17.57
N ARG A 12 4.01 4.88 -18.31
CA ARG A 12 2.56 4.70 -18.11
C ARG A 12 2.12 4.61 -16.65
N GLN A 13 1.43 5.66 -16.19
CA GLN A 13 0.57 5.68 -15.01
C GLN A 13 -0.10 4.32 -14.84
N ASN A 14 0.44 3.48 -13.94
CA ASN A 14 -0.23 2.25 -13.54
C ASN A 14 -1.38 2.70 -12.66
N TRP A 15 -2.56 2.78 -13.26
CA TRP A 15 -3.79 3.09 -12.58
C TRP A 15 -4.14 1.90 -11.69
N GLU A 16 -4.06 2.08 -10.38
CA GLU A 16 -4.38 1.01 -9.43
C GLU A 16 -5.91 0.88 -9.30
N ASP A 17 -6.47 -0.25 -9.75
CA ASP A 17 -7.84 -0.68 -9.46
C ASP A 17 -7.79 -1.84 -8.45
N ALA A 18 -8.11 -1.53 -7.20
CA ALA A 18 -8.32 -2.52 -6.14
C ALA A 18 -9.81 -2.64 -5.81
N ASP A 19 -10.27 -3.85 -5.48
CA ASP A 19 -11.65 -4.13 -5.10
C ASP A 19 -11.92 -4.00 -3.60
N PHE A 20 -10.94 -4.34 -2.77
CA PHE A 20 -11.05 -4.24 -1.31
C PHE A 20 -9.84 -3.49 -0.71
N PRO A 21 -10.07 -2.56 0.23
CA PRO A 21 -9.00 -1.81 0.88
C PRO A 21 -8.30 -2.62 1.98
N ILE A 22 -7.01 -2.34 2.20
CA ILE A 22 -6.24 -2.87 3.35
C ILE A 22 -6.41 -1.93 4.55
N LEU A 23 -7.15 -2.40 5.56
CA LEU A 23 -7.52 -1.61 6.73
C LEU A 23 -7.30 -2.39 8.03
N CYS A 24 -7.00 -1.66 9.11
CA CYS A 24 -6.96 -2.21 10.46
C CYS A 24 -8.34 -2.19 11.13
N GLN A 25 -8.52 -3.03 12.15
CA GLN A 25 -9.79 -3.17 12.88
C GLN A 25 -10.29 -1.85 13.48
N THR A 26 -9.37 -1.02 13.99
CA THR A 26 -9.69 0.30 14.57
C THR A 26 -10.19 1.30 13.52
N CYS A 27 -9.82 1.10 12.25
CA CYS A 27 -10.30 1.94 11.15
C CYS A 27 -11.62 1.48 10.58
N LEU A 28 -11.89 0.17 10.59
CA LEU A 28 -13.21 -0.37 10.23
C LEU A 28 -14.28 0.03 11.24
N GLY A 29 -13.96 -0.01 12.54
CA GLY A 29 -14.91 0.25 13.63
C GLY A 29 -15.49 -1.02 14.22
N GLU A 30 -16.40 -0.87 15.18
CA GLU A 30 -16.95 -1.97 15.98
C GLU A 30 -18.19 -2.64 15.34
N ASN A 31 -18.77 -2.03 14.31
CA ASN A 31 -19.98 -2.54 13.67
C ASN A 31 -19.63 -3.65 12.65
N PRO A 32 -20.18 -4.87 12.78
CA PRO A 32 -19.95 -5.96 11.83
C PRO A 32 -20.49 -5.68 10.41
N TYR A 33 -21.46 -4.77 10.29
CA TYR A 33 -22.12 -4.44 9.02
C TYR A 33 -21.74 -3.02 8.58
N ILE A 34 -20.79 -2.92 7.66
CA ILE A 34 -20.26 -1.66 7.17
C ILE A 34 -20.70 -1.45 5.72
N ARG A 35 -21.15 -0.23 5.41
CA ARG A 35 -21.42 0.22 4.05
C ARG A 35 -20.27 1.09 3.57
N MET A 36 -19.68 0.72 2.45
CA MET A 36 -18.58 1.46 1.81
C MET A 36 -18.96 1.90 0.40
N THR A 37 -18.44 3.04 -0.03
CA THR A 37 -18.51 3.52 -1.42
C THR A 37 -17.14 3.36 -2.08
N LYS A 38 -17.10 2.73 -3.24
CA LYS A 38 -15.91 2.59 -4.09
C LYS A 38 -15.93 3.70 -5.15
N GLU A 39 -14.91 4.55 -5.15
CA GLU A 39 -14.71 5.59 -6.16
C GLU A 39 -13.43 5.28 -6.94
N LYS A 40 -13.58 4.97 -8.24
CA LYS A 40 -12.41 4.66 -9.09
C LYS A 40 -11.67 5.94 -9.44
N TYR A 41 -10.35 5.96 -9.21
CA TYR A 41 -9.45 7.06 -9.54
C TYR A 41 -9.85 8.42 -8.95
N GLY A 42 -10.47 8.43 -7.76
CA GLY A 42 -10.96 9.66 -7.13
C GLY A 42 -9.85 10.57 -6.62
N LYS A 43 -8.70 10.01 -6.22
CA LYS A 43 -7.56 10.75 -5.65
C LYS A 43 -6.22 10.15 -6.01
N GLU A 44 -5.20 11.00 -5.92
CA GLU A 44 -3.80 10.62 -5.96
C GLU A 44 -3.26 10.21 -4.58
N CYS A 45 -2.42 9.19 -4.56
CA CYS A 45 -1.75 8.68 -3.37
C CYS A 45 -0.79 9.73 -2.81
N LYS A 46 -0.81 9.97 -1.50
CA LYS A 46 0.06 10.97 -0.85
C LYS A 46 1.55 10.63 -0.88
N ILE A 47 1.90 9.36 -1.06
CA ILE A 47 3.30 8.92 -1.13
C ILE A 47 3.77 8.85 -2.58
N CYS A 48 2.96 8.25 -3.43
CA CYS A 48 3.38 7.77 -4.74
C CYS A 48 2.84 8.66 -5.88
N ALA A 49 2.01 9.68 -5.56
CA ALA A 49 1.35 10.62 -6.50
C ALA A 49 0.55 9.95 -7.64
N ARG A 50 0.28 8.64 -7.52
CA ARG A 50 -0.47 7.85 -8.49
C ARG A 50 -1.97 7.85 -8.16
N PRO A 51 -2.85 7.95 -9.16
CA PRO A 51 -4.29 7.84 -8.95
C PRO A 51 -4.66 6.41 -8.52
N PHE A 52 -5.52 6.28 -7.51
CA PHE A 52 -5.94 4.99 -6.95
C PHE A 52 -7.45 4.97 -6.63
N THR A 53 -7.99 3.79 -6.34
CA THR A 53 -9.37 3.62 -5.89
C THR A 53 -9.55 4.11 -4.45
N VAL A 54 -10.45 5.08 -4.26
CA VAL A 54 -10.76 5.62 -2.94
C VAL A 54 -11.95 4.88 -2.36
N PHE A 55 -11.79 4.38 -1.15
CA PHE A 55 -12.87 3.80 -0.38
C PHE A 55 -13.26 4.76 0.72
N ARG A 56 -14.57 4.96 0.90
CA ARG A 56 -15.13 5.82 1.97
C ARG A 56 -16.21 5.07 2.73
N TRP A 57 -16.14 5.09 4.06
CA TRP A 57 -17.10 4.41 4.94
C TRP A 57 -17.33 5.19 6.24
N CYS A 58 -18.38 4.80 6.95
CA CYS A 58 -18.70 5.26 8.30
C CYS A 58 -18.41 4.12 9.30
N PRO A 59 -17.45 4.30 10.23
CA PRO A 59 -17.16 3.29 11.25
C PRO A 59 -18.25 3.10 12.31
N GLY A 60 -19.12 4.10 12.53
CA GLY A 60 -20.13 4.05 13.57
C GLY A 60 -21.07 5.24 13.60
N VAL A 61 -22.11 5.17 14.43
CA VAL A 61 -23.07 6.26 14.65
C VAL A 61 -22.32 7.41 15.33
N ARG A 62 -22.42 8.62 14.77
CA ARG A 62 -21.74 9.85 15.24
C ARG A 62 -20.22 9.92 14.99
N MET A 63 -19.65 8.94 14.28
CA MET A 63 -18.25 9.00 13.85
C MET A 63 -18.09 9.76 12.53
N ARG A 64 -16.89 10.30 12.30
CA ARG A 64 -16.53 10.94 11.03
C ARG A 64 -16.34 9.87 9.95
N PHE A 65 -16.76 10.18 8.72
CA PHE A 65 -16.44 9.38 7.55
C PHE A 65 -14.92 9.29 7.36
N LYS A 66 -14.41 8.05 7.32
CA LYS A 66 -13.02 7.75 6.98
C LYS A 66 -12.90 7.48 5.48
N LYS A 67 -11.72 7.72 4.92
CA LYS A 67 -11.41 7.51 3.51
C LYS A 67 -9.95 7.07 3.35
N THR A 68 -9.65 6.24 2.35
CA THR A 68 -8.27 5.83 2.06
C THR A 68 -7.44 7.01 1.53
N GLU A 69 -6.18 7.11 1.97
CA GLU A 69 -5.24 8.19 1.60
C GLU A 69 -4.02 7.67 0.82
N VAL A 70 -3.77 6.36 0.87
CA VAL A 70 -2.63 5.67 0.25
C VAL A 70 -3.13 4.54 -0.64
N CYS A 71 -2.40 4.26 -1.72
CA CYS A 71 -2.69 3.17 -2.62
C CYS A 71 -2.36 1.79 -2.02
N GLN A 72 -2.79 0.72 -2.71
CA GLN A 72 -2.63 -0.65 -2.23
C GLN A 72 -1.16 -1.04 -2.22
N THR A 73 -0.41 -0.68 -3.26
CA THR A 73 1.02 -1.00 -3.37
C THR A 73 1.83 -0.38 -2.24
N CYS A 74 1.64 0.92 -1.98
CA CYS A 74 2.40 1.62 -0.94
C CYS A 74 2.01 1.15 0.48
N SER A 75 0.81 0.57 0.64
CA SER A 75 0.40 -0.12 1.86
C SER A 75 1.03 -1.51 2.01
N LYS A 76 1.12 -2.29 0.92
CA LYS A 76 1.73 -3.63 0.91
C LYS A 76 3.24 -3.58 1.14
N MET A 77 3.95 -2.65 0.48
CA MET A 77 5.41 -2.50 0.63
C MET A 77 5.82 -2.28 2.09
N LYS A 78 5.01 -1.53 2.85
CA LYS A 78 5.32 -1.14 4.22
C LYS A 78 4.49 -1.87 5.27
N ASN A 79 3.58 -2.77 4.88
CA ASN A 79 2.60 -3.40 5.76
C ASN A 79 1.85 -2.39 6.66
N VAL A 80 1.29 -1.33 6.05
CA VAL A 80 0.59 -0.25 6.77
C VAL A 80 -0.86 -0.11 6.32
N CYS A 81 -1.71 0.40 7.21
CA CYS A 81 -3.12 0.66 6.90
C CYS A 81 -3.28 1.91 6.02
N GLN A 82 -4.15 1.82 5.02
CA GLN A 82 -4.42 2.89 4.03
C GLN A 82 -5.01 4.19 4.59
N THR A 83 -5.53 4.16 5.81
CA THR A 83 -6.14 5.34 6.47
C THR A 83 -5.26 5.93 7.57
N CYS A 84 -4.82 5.09 8.50
CA CYS A 84 -4.09 5.58 9.67
C CYS A 84 -2.56 5.56 9.51
N LEU A 85 -2.02 4.95 8.45
CA LEU A 85 -0.57 4.79 8.23
C LEU A 85 0.17 4.03 9.35
N LEU A 86 -0.58 3.43 10.27
CA LEU A 86 -0.05 2.55 11.30
C LEU A 86 0.14 1.14 10.74
N ASP A 87 1.03 0.39 11.37
CA ASP A 87 1.27 -1.01 11.06
C ASP A 87 -0.01 -1.86 11.28
N LEU A 88 -0.22 -2.87 10.42
CA LEU A 88 -1.39 -3.75 10.52
C LEU A 88 -1.33 -4.75 11.68
N GLU A 89 -0.13 -5.16 12.08
CA GLU A 89 0.07 -6.26 13.05
C GLU A 89 0.13 -5.72 14.48
N TYR A 90 0.95 -4.71 14.70
CA TYR A 90 1.20 -4.16 16.04
C TYR A 90 0.44 -2.85 16.30
N GLY A 91 0.01 -2.14 15.25
CA GLY A 91 -0.63 -0.83 15.40
C GLY A 91 0.32 0.29 15.85
N LEU A 92 1.63 0.07 15.74
CA LEU A 92 2.65 1.07 16.06
C LEU A 92 2.96 1.94 14.83
N PRO A 93 3.46 3.18 15.06
CA PRO A 93 4.00 3.99 13.97
C PRO A 93 5.23 3.33 13.35
N ILE A 94 5.36 3.51 12.03
CA ILE A 94 6.43 2.91 11.21
C ILE A 94 7.84 3.14 11.78
N GLN A 95 8.11 4.33 12.31
CA GLN A 95 9.42 4.67 12.89
C GLN A 95 9.79 3.75 14.05
N VAL A 96 8.84 3.47 14.96
CA VAL A 96 9.09 2.65 16.14
C VAL A 96 9.28 1.18 15.73
N ARG A 97 8.46 0.70 14.79
CA ARG A 97 8.61 -0.65 14.24
C ARG A 97 9.97 -0.84 13.57
N ASP A 98 10.39 0.09 12.72
CA ASP A 98 11.63 -0.02 11.97
C ASP A 98 12.85 0.04 12.91
N THR A 99 12.78 0.82 14.01
CA THR A 99 13.81 0.78 15.07
C THR A 99 13.83 -0.54 15.84
N GLY A 100 12.68 -1.15 16.09
CA GLY A 100 12.57 -2.40 16.84
C GLY A 100 13.01 -3.63 16.05
N LEU A 101 12.71 -3.66 14.75
CA LEU A 101 13.05 -4.77 13.84
C LEU A 101 14.38 -4.57 13.11
N SER A 102 15.04 -3.42 13.27
CA SER A 102 16.27 -3.04 12.55
C SER A 102 16.16 -3.18 11.03
N ILE A 103 14.93 -3.03 10.48
CA ILE A 103 14.68 -3.08 9.05
C ILE A 103 15.15 -1.76 8.45
N LYS A 104 16.17 -1.81 7.60
CA LYS A 104 16.68 -0.67 6.85
C LYS A 104 15.99 -0.63 5.49
N ASP A 105 14.86 0.05 5.43
CA ASP A 105 14.25 0.41 4.15
C ASP A 105 14.79 1.76 3.69
N ASP A 106 15.90 1.74 2.97
CA ASP A 106 16.47 2.93 2.35
C ASP A 106 15.65 3.32 1.10
N MET A 107 14.45 3.86 1.33
CA MET A 107 13.65 4.44 0.25
C MET A 107 14.38 5.67 -0.31
N PRO A 108 14.65 5.73 -1.63
CA PRO A 108 15.31 6.89 -2.22
C PRO A 108 14.44 8.15 -2.05
N LYS A 109 15.08 9.26 -1.66
CA LYS A 109 14.40 10.55 -1.41
C LYS A 109 14.14 11.38 -2.66
N SER A 110 14.85 11.12 -3.77
CA SER A 110 14.63 11.81 -5.03
C SER A 110 13.38 11.29 -5.74
N ASP A 111 12.54 12.21 -6.25
CA ASP A 111 11.23 11.88 -6.81
C ASP A 111 11.31 10.86 -7.95
N VAL A 112 12.26 11.03 -8.88
CA VAL A 112 12.45 10.10 -10.01
C VAL A 112 12.89 8.70 -9.55
N ASN A 113 13.84 8.61 -8.62
CA ASN A 113 14.32 7.30 -8.16
C ASN A 113 13.27 6.59 -7.30
N LYS A 114 12.46 7.37 -6.57
CA LYS A 114 11.33 6.86 -5.79
C LYS A 114 10.27 6.23 -6.68
N GLU A 115 9.92 6.87 -7.79
CA GLU A 115 8.97 6.34 -8.76
C GLU A 115 9.47 5.05 -9.41
N TYR A 116 10.75 5.02 -9.80
CA TYR A 116 11.40 3.84 -10.37
C TYR A 116 11.45 2.67 -9.39
N TYR A 117 11.88 2.92 -8.14
CA TYR A 117 11.90 1.92 -7.08
C TYR A 117 10.50 1.38 -6.80
N THR A 118 9.51 2.26 -6.68
CA THR A 118 8.10 1.88 -6.44
C THR A 118 7.56 1.03 -7.58
N GLN A 119 7.89 1.35 -8.84
CA GLN A 119 7.43 0.57 -9.99
C GLN A 119 8.05 -0.84 -10.04
N ASN A 120 9.33 -0.98 -9.68
CA ASN A 120 9.97 -2.30 -9.62
C ASN A 120 9.38 -3.15 -8.49
N MET A 121 9.22 -2.55 -7.30
CA MET A 121 8.63 -3.23 -6.16
C MET A 121 7.17 -3.61 -6.42
N GLU A 122 6.40 -2.77 -7.12
CA GLU A 122 5.03 -3.11 -7.55
C GLU A 122 5.00 -4.33 -8.46
N ARG A 123 5.92 -4.42 -9.43
CA ARG A 123 6.03 -5.59 -10.31
C ARG A 123 6.35 -6.86 -9.51
N GLU A 124 7.25 -6.76 -8.54
CA GLU A 124 7.59 -7.87 -7.64
C GLU A 124 6.41 -8.28 -6.76
N VAL A 125 5.66 -7.31 -6.21
CA VAL A 125 4.46 -7.57 -5.41
C VAL A 125 3.40 -8.27 -6.25
N VAL A 126 3.06 -7.74 -7.43
CA VAL A 126 2.09 -8.38 -8.33
C VAL A 126 2.53 -9.79 -8.74
N PHE A 127 3.82 -9.98 -9.00
CA PHE A 127 4.37 -11.31 -9.28
C PHE A 127 4.22 -12.26 -8.08
N SER A 128 4.49 -11.78 -6.87
CA SER A 128 4.38 -12.57 -5.64
C SER A 128 2.93 -12.95 -5.29
N GLU A 129 1.94 -12.12 -5.62
CA GLU A 129 0.52 -12.41 -5.39
C GLU A 129 -0.03 -13.52 -6.30
N GLY A 130 0.66 -13.81 -7.42
CA GLY A 130 0.37 -14.99 -8.24
C GLY A 130 0.79 -16.32 -7.58
N LEU A 131 1.58 -16.27 -6.50
CA LEU A 131 2.15 -17.44 -5.84
C LEU A 131 1.72 -17.62 -4.38
N ASN A 132 1.05 -16.63 -3.75
CA ASN A 132 0.72 -16.71 -2.33
C ASN A 132 -0.61 -16.03 -1.97
N PRO A 133 -1.72 -16.77 -1.92
CA PRO A 133 -2.85 -16.35 -1.12
C PRO A 133 -2.60 -16.82 0.32
N HIS A 134 -2.10 -15.92 1.16
CA HIS A 134 -2.38 -15.91 2.60
C HIS A 134 -1.55 -16.74 3.60
N PHE A 135 -0.44 -17.42 3.26
CA PHE A 135 0.36 -18.09 4.29
C PHE A 135 1.87 -18.11 4.04
N SER A 136 2.57 -17.29 4.83
CA SER A 136 3.95 -17.48 5.25
C SER A 136 4.08 -18.80 6.02
N GLY A 137 4.12 -19.92 5.30
CA GLY A 137 4.24 -21.22 5.93
C GLY A 137 4.58 -22.36 5.01
N MET A 138 5.40 -22.16 3.97
CA MET A 138 6.09 -23.27 3.31
C MET A 138 7.17 -22.82 2.31
N LEU A 139 8.07 -21.90 2.67
CA LEU A 139 9.20 -21.57 1.77
C LEU A 139 10.56 -21.75 2.44
N LEU A 140 10.78 -22.95 3.00
CA LEU A 140 12.13 -23.49 3.24
C LEU A 140 12.20 -25.02 3.03
N VAL A 141 11.55 -25.55 1.99
CA VAL A 141 11.83 -26.88 1.42
C VAL A 141 11.64 -26.69 -0.09
N THR A 142 12.58 -26.48 -0.98
CA THR A 142 14.02 -26.75 -1.06
C THR A 142 14.60 -25.77 -2.09
N ALA A 143 15.43 -24.81 -1.67
CA ALA A 143 16.28 -24.04 -2.58
C ALA A 143 17.74 -24.17 -2.13
N SER A 144 18.19 -25.41 -1.96
CA SER A 144 19.61 -25.74 -2.05
C SER A 144 19.78 -26.56 -3.33
N ALA A 145 20.06 -25.87 -4.42
CA ALA A 145 20.92 -26.47 -5.44
C ALA A 145 22.22 -26.91 -4.74
N PRO A 146 22.78 -28.04 -5.15
CA PRO A 146 24.04 -27.87 -5.86
C PRO A 146 23.98 -28.52 -7.23
N LEU A 147 24.51 -27.76 -8.17
CA LEU A 147 25.11 -28.23 -9.40
C LEU A 147 25.90 -29.53 -9.13
N CYS A 148 25.54 -30.59 -9.85
CA CYS A 148 26.44 -31.66 -10.28
C CYS A 148 25.89 -32.23 -11.59
#